data_AF-A0A485MJL7-F1
#
_entry.id   AF-A0A485MJL7-F1
#
_cell.length_a   1.000
_cell.length_b   1.000
_cell.length_c   1.000
_cell.angle_alpha   90.00
_cell.angle_beta   90.00
_cell.angle_gamma   90.00
#
_symmetry.space_group_name_H-M   'P 1'
#
loop_
_entity.id
_entity.type
_entity.pdbx_description
1 polymer ?
#
loop_
_entity_poly.entity_id
_entity_poly.type
_entity_poly.pdbx_seq_one_letter_code
_entity_poly.pdbx_strand_id
1 'polypeptide(L)'
;MGDENVEMTEEMMDMANDKNVAANDALSDGELQKAIDLFTDAIKLNACLGTLSQINTATQDCDRAIEINPDSAQSYKQQGKAYRLLGHWEEAAHDLALACKLDYDEDASVMRREIQPRTRKLLDIRESRRENMK
;
A
#
# COMPACT_ATOMS: atom_id res chain seq x y z
N MET A 1 6.39 -7.29 17.20
CA MET A 1 7.14 -7.20 15.94
C MET A 1 6.76 -5.85 15.37
N GLY A 2 7.73 -4.96 15.13
CA GLY A 2 7.43 -3.61 14.67
C GLY A 2 6.66 -3.67 13.35
N ASP A 3 5.58 -2.90 13.26
CA ASP A 3 4.83 -2.76 12.01
C ASP A 3 5.79 -2.17 10.96
N GLU A 4 6.26 -3.02 10.04
CA GLU A 4 7.11 -2.65 8.88
C GLU A 4 6.50 -1.47 8.09
N ASN A 5 5.17 -1.33 8.19
CA ASN A 5 4.41 -0.24 7.60
C ASN A 5 4.52 1.10 8.35
N VAL A 6 4.75 1.09 9.67
CA VAL A 6 4.98 2.30 10.47
C VAL A 6 6.37 2.86 10.19
N GLU A 7 7.38 2.00 10.12
CA GLU A 7 8.75 2.38 9.75
C GLU A 7 8.79 3.02 8.35
N MET A 8 8.09 2.44 7.37
CA MET A 8 7.99 3.00 6.02
C MET A 8 7.30 4.38 5.99
N THR A 9 6.31 4.64 6.87
CA THR A 9 5.68 5.96 6.94
C THR A 9 6.56 7.01 7.61
N GLU A 10 7.33 6.64 8.64
CA GLU A 10 8.26 7.55 9.31
C GLU A 10 9.39 7.97 8.36
N GLU A 11 9.98 7.01 7.64
CA GLU A 11 11.02 7.31 6.64
C GLU A 11 10.51 8.27 5.55
N MET A 12 9.29 8.07 5.05
CA MET A 12 8.71 8.98 4.06
C MET A 12 8.42 10.38 4.63
N MET A 13 8.09 10.49 5.93
CA MET A 13 7.85 11.79 6.57
C MET A 13 9.16 12.55 6.72
N ASP A 14 10.21 11.87 7.15
CA ASP A 14 11.55 12.43 7.27
C ASP A 14 12.05 12.89 5.90
N MET A 15 11.87 12.09 4.85
CA MET A 15 12.20 12.50 3.48
C MET A 15 11.42 13.74 3.02
N ALA A 16 10.13 13.83 3.32
CA ALA A 16 9.34 15.01 2.97
C ALA A 16 9.80 16.26 3.74
N ASN A 17 10.17 16.09 5.02
CA ASN A 17 10.71 17.15 5.85
C ASN A 17 12.09 17.62 5.36
N ASP A 18 12.99 16.70 5.03
CA ASP A 18 14.31 16.99 4.46
C ASP A 18 14.20 17.77 3.14
N LYS A 19 13.24 17.42 2.28
CA LYS A 19 12.98 18.15 1.04
C LYS A 19 12.49 19.58 1.31
N ASN A 20 11.67 19.79 2.34
CA ASN A 20 11.25 21.12 2.76
C ASN A 20 12.41 21.95 3.32
N VAL A 21 13.30 21.35 4.11
CA VAL A 21 14.52 22.02 4.62
C VAL A 21 15.41 22.43 3.45
N ALA A 22 15.72 21.50 2.54
CA ALA A 22 16.52 21.79 1.35
C ALA A 22 15.89 22.85 0.42
N ALA A 23 14.55 22.91 0.35
CA ALA A 23 13.85 23.94 -0.41
C ALA A 23 14.00 25.33 0.22
N ASN A 24 13.98 25.43 1.55
CA ASN A 24 14.21 26.68 2.28
C ASN A 24 15.67 27.17 2.17
N ASP A 25 16.62 26.24 2.14
CA ASP A 25 18.02 26.57 1.89
C ASP A 25 18.21 27.11 0.47
N ALA A 26 17.63 26.44 -0.54
CA ALA A 26 17.67 26.90 -1.93
C ALA A 26 16.96 28.25 -2.15
N LEU A 27 15.92 28.56 -1.36
CA LEU A 27 15.29 29.90 -1.33
C LEU A 27 16.26 30.96 -0.81
N SER A 28 17.03 30.63 0.24
CA SER A 28 18.00 31.54 0.85
C SER A 28 19.19 31.80 -0.09
N ASP A 29 19.55 30.82 -0.91
CA ASP A 29 20.59 30.91 -1.94
C ASP A 29 20.11 31.59 -3.24
N GLY A 30 18.81 31.91 -3.35
CA GLY A 30 18.22 32.54 -4.53
C GLY A 30 17.95 31.60 -5.72
N GLU A 31 18.10 30.29 -5.53
CA GLU A 31 17.83 29.24 -6.53
C GLU A 31 16.33 28.91 -6.60
N LEU A 32 15.51 29.89 -7.01
CA LEU A 32 14.04 29.81 -6.99
C LEU A 32 13.47 28.59 -7.73
N GLN A 33 14.05 28.22 -8.88
CA GLN A 33 13.56 27.08 -9.66
C GLN A 33 13.74 25.75 -8.91
N LYS A 34 14.90 25.57 -8.27
CA LYS A 34 15.21 24.37 -7.49
C LYS A 34 14.36 24.27 -6.23
N ALA A 35 14.07 25.41 -5.58
CA ALA A 35 13.15 25.46 -4.45
C ALA A 35 11.73 25.00 -4.85
N ILE A 36 11.22 25.44 -6.02
CA ILE A 36 9.92 25.02 -6.54
C ILE A 36 9.89 23.50 -6.77
N ASP A 37 10.93 22.95 -7.38
CA ASP A 37 11.01 21.51 -7.65
C ASP A 37 11.03 20.70 -6.34
N LEU A 38 11.82 21.14 -5.34
CA LEU A 38 11.91 20.48 -4.04
C LEU A 38 10.61 20.55 -3.23
N PHE A 39 9.91 21.69 -3.22
CA PHE A 39 8.58 21.78 -2.62
C PHE A 39 7.57 20.91 -3.32
N THR A 40 7.63 20.84 -4.66
CA THR A 40 6.75 19.97 -5.44
C THR A 40 6.95 18.51 -5.07
N ASP A 41 8.20 18.09 -4.87
CA ASP A 41 8.53 16.73 -4.44
C ASP A 41 8.08 16.45 -2.99
N ALA A 42 8.26 17.41 -2.07
CA ALA A 42 7.75 17.30 -0.70
C ALA A 42 6.21 17.16 -0.66
N ILE A 43 5.49 17.93 -1.49
CA ILE A 43 4.02 17.83 -1.61
C ILE A 43 3.61 16.45 -2.13
N LYS A 44 4.30 15.92 -3.14
CA LYS A 44 4.01 14.58 -3.67
C LYS A 44 4.23 13.49 -2.61
N LEU A 45 5.33 13.58 -1.85
CA LEU A 45 5.63 12.64 -0.77
C LEU A 45 4.55 12.70 0.32
N ASN A 46 4.17 13.89 0.77
CA ASN A 46 3.11 14.07 1.77
C ASN A 46 1.75 13.56 1.29
N ALA A 47 1.40 13.78 0.02
CA ALA A 47 0.17 13.26 -0.56
C ALA A 47 0.17 11.71 -0.59
N CYS A 48 1.30 11.11 -0.98
CA CYS A 48 1.46 9.66 -0.95
C CYS A 48 1.31 9.10 0.48
N LEU A 49 1.94 9.75 1.45
CA LEU A 49 1.83 9.43 2.88
C LEU A 49 0.39 9.46 3.39
N GLY A 50 -0.36 10.51 3.05
CA GLY A 50 -1.77 10.61 3.40
C GLY A 50 -2.58 9.45 2.84
N THR A 51 -2.33 9.07 1.59
CA THR A 51 -3.02 7.91 0.99
C THR A 51 -2.62 6.58 1.64
N LEU A 52 -1.33 6.36 1.94
CA LEU A 52 -0.85 5.14 2.58
C LEU A 52 -1.41 4.99 4.00
N SER A 53 -1.43 6.08 4.77
CA SER A 53 -2.01 6.12 6.12
C SER A 53 -3.49 5.73 6.09
N GLN A 54 -4.27 6.30 5.17
CA GLN A 54 -5.68 5.97 5.00
C GLN A 54 -5.90 4.49 4.62
N ILE A 55 -5.09 3.94 3.72
CA ILE A 55 -5.20 2.55 3.31
C ILE A 55 -4.86 1.61 4.48
N ASN A 56 -3.85 1.93 5.28
CA ASN A 56 -3.50 1.17 6.48
C ASN A 56 -4.64 1.20 7.52
N THR A 57 -5.22 2.36 7.79
CA THR A 57 -6.40 2.43 8.67
C THR A 57 -7.57 1.62 8.11
N ALA A 58 -7.77 1.62 6.80
CA ALA A 58 -8.81 0.82 6.16
C ALA A 58 -8.59 -0.69 6.34
N THR A 59 -7.34 -1.17 6.29
CA THR A 59 -7.04 -2.59 6.58
C THR A 59 -7.42 -2.96 8.02
N GLN A 60 -7.07 -2.13 9.01
CA GLN A 60 -7.38 -2.36 10.42
C GLN A 60 -8.90 -2.30 10.69
N ASP A 61 -9.62 -1.41 10.03
CA ASP A 61 -11.08 -1.36 10.11
C ASP A 61 -11.72 -2.62 9.54
N CYS A 62 -11.18 -3.14 8.44
CA CYS A 62 -11.64 -4.40 7.86
C CYS A 62 -11.33 -5.60 8.77
N ASP A 63 -10.15 -5.64 9.40
CA ASP A 63 -9.80 -6.69 10.39
C ASP A 63 -10.83 -6.74 11.51
N ARG A 64 -11.11 -5.58 12.13
CA ARG A 64 -12.14 -5.49 13.18
C ARG A 64 -13.53 -5.88 12.67
N ALA A 65 -13.88 -5.52 11.45
CA ALA A 65 -15.15 -5.91 10.85
C ALA A 65 -15.25 -7.44 10.62
N ILE A 66 -14.14 -8.09 10.27
CA ILE A 66 -14.04 -9.55 10.10
C ILE A 66 -14.11 -10.25 11.46
N GLU A 67 -13.48 -9.72 12.50
CA GLU A 67 -13.59 -10.24 13.87
C GLU A 67 -15.04 -10.23 14.38
N ILE A 68 -15.79 -9.17 14.06
CA ILE A 68 -17.19 -9.03 14.46
C ILE A 68 -18.10 -9.91 13.59
N ASN A 69 -17.88 -9.94 12.27
CA ASN A 69 -18.65 -10.73 11.33
C ASN A 69 -17.72 -11.45 10.32
N PRO A 70 -17.32 -12.69 10.64
CA PRO A 70 -16.41 -13.47 9.78
C PRO A 70 -16.99 -13.85 8.42
N ASP A 71 -18.30 -13.75 8.24
CA ASP A 71 -19.01 -14.10 7.00
C ASP A 71 -19.30 -12.87 6.12
N SER A 72 -18.76 -11.70 6.48
CA SER A 72 -18.95 -10.46 5.73
C SER A 72 -18.08 -10.44 4.46
N ALA A 73 -18.67 -10.82 3.32
CA ALA A 73 -18.01 -10.73 2.01
C ALA A 73 -17.48 -9.32 1.69
N GLN A 74 -18.20 -8.28 2.13
CA GLN A 74 -17.78 -6.89 1.91
C GLN A 74 -16.51 -6.55 2.70
N SER A 75 -16.34 -7.05 3.91
CA SER A 75 -15.14 -6.78 4.71
C SER A 75 -13.89 -7.34 4.01
N TYR A 76 -13.94 -8.58 3.52
CA TYR A 76 -12.85 -9.17 2.73
C TYR A 76 -12.63 -8.46 1.39
N LYS A 77 -13.70 -8.04 0.70
CA LYS A 77 -13.57 -7.26 -0.56
C LYS A 77 -12.80 -5.96 -0.32
N GLN A 78 -13.11 -5.25 0.75
CA GLN A 78 -12.49 -3.96 1.08
C GLN A 78 -11.06 -4.13 1.58
N GLN A 79 -10.79 -5.18 2.36
CA GLN A 79 -9.43 -5.53 2.79
C GLN A 79 -8.54 -5.93 1.60
N GLY A 80 -9.04 -6.79 0.71
CA GLY A 80 -8.31 -7.19 -0.50
C GLY A 80 -8.02 -6.01 -1.45
N LYS A 81 -8.93 -5.03 -1.52
CA LYS A 81 -8.69 -3.76 -2.22
C LYS A 81 -7.56 -2.95 -1.59
N ALA A 82 -7.55 -2.85 -0.27
CA ALA A 82 -6.52 -2.12 0.46
C ALA A 82 -5.14 -2.79 0.28
N TYR A 83 -5.06 -4.11 0.41
CA TYR A 83 -3.84 -4.86 0.11
C TYR A 83 -3.37 -4.70 -1.33
N ARG A 84 -4.29 -4.64 -2.29
CA ARG A 84 -3.95 -4.35 -3.69
C ARG A 84 -3.27 -2.98 -3.84
N LEU A 85 -3.76 -1.96 -3.13
CA LEU A 85 -3.19 -0.61 -3.17
C LEU A 85 -1.82 -0.53 -2.49
N LEU A 86 -1.61 -1.33 -1.43
CA LEU A 86 -0.33 -1.46 -0.75
C LEU A 86 0.68 -2.35 -1.51
N GLY A 87 0.24 -3.06 -2.56
CA GLY A 87 1.08 -3.98 -3.33
C GLY A 87 1.27 -5.36 -2.69
N HIS A 88 0.43 -5.71 -1.70
CA HIS A 88 0.34 -7.03 -1.08
C HIS A 88 -0.51 -7.95 -1.96
N TRP A 89 0.07 -8.41 -3.07
CA TRP A 89 -0.68 -9.10 -4.13
C TRP A 89 -1.17 -10.51 -3.74
N GLU A 90 -0.55 -11.17 -2.78
CA GLU A 90 -0.96 -12.50 -2.32
C GLU A 90 -2.16 -12.40 -1.38
N GLU A 91 -2.06 -11.54 -0.36
CA GLU A 91 -3.10 -11.23 0.60
C GLU A 91 -4.34 -10.67 -0.11
N ALA A 92 -4.15 -9.74 -1.06
CA ALA A 92 -5.24 -9.23 -1.90
C ALA A 92 -5.95 -10.35 -2.68
N ALA A 93 -5.20 -11.29 -3.27
CA ALA A 93 -5.79 -12.38 -4.04
C ALA A 93 -6.55 -13.38 -3.18
N HIS A 94 -6.09 -13.60 -1.95
CA HIS A 94 -6.75 -14.44 -0.97
C HIS A 94 -8.09 -13.83 -0.53
N ASP A 95 -8.09 -12.57 -0.09
CA ASP A 95 -9.30 -11.94 0.44
C ASP A 95 -10.35 -11.69 -0.63
N LEU A 96 -9.94 -11.32 -1.85
CA LEU A 96 -10.87 -11.22 -2.97
C LEU A 96 -11.46 -12.58 -3.36
N ALA A 97 -10.71 -13.68 -3.20
CA ALA A 97 -11.24 -15.02 -3.44
C ALA A 97 -12.24 -15.44 -2.36
N LEU A 98 -11.97 -15.12 -1.09
CA LEU A 98 -12.90 -15.35 0.02
C LEU A 98 -14.18 -14.52 -0.13
N ALA A 99 -14.05 -13.24 -0.49
CA ALA A 99 -15.18 -12.37 -0.77
C ALA A 99 -16.10 -13.00 -1.82
N CYS A 100 -15.57 -13.38 -2.99
CA CYS A 100 -16.35 -14.03 -4.06
C CYS A 100 -16.95 -15.38 -3.66
N LYS A 101 -16.37 -16.08 -2.68
CA LYS A 101 -16.88 -17.36 -2.18
C LYS A 101 -18.06 -17.17 -1.23
N LEU A 102 -18.02 -16.10 -0.42
CA LEU A 102 -19.07 -15.75 0.53
C LEU A 102 -20.27 -15.09 -0.17
N ASP A 103 -20.00 -14.10 -1.02
CA ASP A 103 -21.00 -13.45 -1.86
C ASP A 103 -20.37 -13.12 -3.20
N TYR A 104 -20.96 -13.62 -4.28
CA TYR A 104 -20.40 -13.41 -5.60
C TYR A 104 -20.55 -11.94 -5.99
N ASP A 105 -19.41 -11.27 -6.14
CA ASP A 105 -19.33 -9.88 -6.54
C ASP A 105 -18.46 -9.76 -7.79
N GLU A 106 -19.02 -9.16 -8.84
CA GLU A 106 -18.35 -9.02 -10.13
C GLU A 106 -17.09 -8.15 -10.03
N ASP A 107 -17.13 -7.05 -9.27
CA ASP A 107 -15.96 -6.18 -9.10
C ASP A 107 -14.81 -6.93 -8.41
N ALA A 108 -15.10 -7.70 -7.36
CA ALA A 108 -14.11 -8.48 -6.64
C ALA A 108 -13.48 -9.54 -7.56
N SER A 109 -14.28 -10.17 -8.41
CA SER A 109 -13.83 -11.14 -9.41
C SER A 109 -12.92 -10.51 -10.47
N VAL A 110 -13.31 -9.34 -11.01
CA VAL A 110 -12.50 -8.58 -11.97
C VAL A 110 -11.17 -8.18 -11.33
N MET A 111 -11.21 -7.62 -10.12
CA MET A 111 -10.02 -7.18 -9.41
C MET A 111 -9.06 -8.34 -9.12
N ARG A 112 -9.59 -9.50 -8.73
CA ARG A 112 -8.80 -10.72 -8.54
C ARG A 112 -8.09 -11.15 -9.83
N ARG A 113 -8.77 -11.06 -10.98
CA ARG A 113 -8.20 -11.40 -12.29
C ARG A 113 -7.09 -10.43 -12.69
N GLU A 114 -7.24 -9.14 -12.38
CA GLU A 114 -6.21 -8.12 -12.66
C GLU A 114 -4.91 -8.36 -11.90
N ILE A 115 -5.00 -8.77 -10.63
CA ILE A 115 -3.83 -8.95 -9.77
C ILE A 115 -3.14 -10.31 -9.95
N GLN A 116 -3.87 -11.31 -10.44
CA GLN A 116 -3.39 -12.68 -10.64
C GLN A 116 -2.01 -12.82 -11.32
N PRO A 117 -1.68 -12.10 -12.42
CA PRO A 117 -0.36 -12.20 -13.02
C PRO A 117 0.76 -11.66 -12.10
N ARG A 118 0.48 -10.67 -11.25
CA ARG A 118 1.46 -10.14 -10.29
C ARG A 118 1.69 -11.11 -9.14
N THR A 119 0.61 -11.67 -8.59
CA THR A 119 0.66 -12.70 -7.55
C THR A 119 1.45 -13.92 -8.01
N ARG A 120 1.20 -14.42 -9.22
CA ARG A 120 1.93 -15.59 -9.76
C ARG A 120 3.43 -15.33 -9.91
N LYS A 121 3.80 -14.17 -10.45
CA LYS A 121 5.23 -13.80 -10.60
C LYS A 121 5.95 -13.77 -9.24
N LEU A 122 5.29 -13.28 -8.19
CA LEU A 122 5.87 -13.24 -6.84
C LEU A 122 6.06 -14.63 -6.26
N LEU A 123 5.08 -15.52 -6.42
CA LEU A 123 5.19 -16.92 -6.01
C LEU A 123 6.34 -17.63 -6.74
N ASP A 124 6.44 -17.46 -8.06
CA ASP A 124 7.52 -18.05 -8.87
C ASP A 124 8.91 -17.56 -8.39
N ILE A 125 9.05 -16.28 -8.05
CA ILE A 125 10.28 -15.71 -7.50
C ILE A 125 10.59 -16.32 -6.11
N ARG A 126 9.58 -16.46 -5.24
CA ARG A 126 9.74 -17.04 -3.90
C ARG A 126 10.16 -18.51 -3.96
N GLU A 127 9.55 -19.31 -4.84
CA GLU A 127 9.94 -20.71 -5.04
C GLU A 127 11.36 -20.81 -5.62
N SER A 128 11.71 -20.01 -6.64
CA SER A 128 13.07 -19.98 -7.19
C SER A 128 14.12 -19.60 -6.14
N ARG A 129 13.80 -18.65 -5.24
CA ARG A 129 14.68 -18.28 -4.12
C ARG A 129 14.82 -19.41 -3.10
N ARG A 130 13.74 -20.15 -2.83
CA ARG A 130 13.74 -21.30 -1.91
C ARG A 130 14.55 -22.47 -2.47
N GLU A 131 14.48 -22.71 -3.78
CA GLU A 131 15.26 -23.75 -4.46
C GLU A 131 16.76 -23.43 -4.48
N ASN A 132 17.13 -22.16 -4.70
CA ASN A 132 18.53 -21.72 -4.66
C ASN A 132 19.17 -21.71 -3.26
N MET A 133 18.38 -21.85 -2.19
CA MET A 133 18.85 -21.87 -0.80
C MET A 133 18.99 -23.29 -0.23
N LYS A 134 18.62 -24.32 -1.00
CA LYS A 134 18.83 -25.74 -0.68
C LYS A 134 20.10 -26.28 -1.33
#